data_AF-A0A970ISJ5-F1
#
_entry.id   AF-A0A970ISJ5-F1
#
_cell.length_a   1.000
_cell.length_b   1.000
_cell.length_c   1.000
_cell.angle_alpha   90.00
_cell.angle_beta   90.00
_cell.angle_gamma   90.00
#
_symmetry.space_group_name_H-M   'P 1'
#
loop_
_entity.id
_entity.type
_entity.pdbx_description
1 polymer ?
#
loop_
_entity_poly.entity_id
_entity_poly.type
_entity_poly.pdbx_seq_one_letter_code
_entity_poly.pdbx_strand_id
1 'polypeptide(L)'
;MSSMKDAFSRAGFKDDKTESTAVTQNKAKELEIEESYTQRAEAVILDLRKQLDRRYQNFTTSKIRNILTLVSEIYNDVVSDHNKTLSKEVQERIEYLKVRLIYESGREPDTVDPFVKKSGLIRIIDGIGNSKERFIKFARYMEALVAYHRYHGGKEY
;
A
#
# COMPACT_ATOMS: atom_id res chain seq x y z
N MET A 1 -56.48 8.45 -6.65
CA MET A 1 -55.34 8.46 -7.59
C MET A 1 -54.32 7.45 -7.10
N SER A 2 -54.17 6.32 -7.79
CA SER A 2 -53.25 5.24 -7.40
C SER A 2 -51.81 5.69 -7.66
N SER A 3 -50.97 5.70 -6.64
CA SER A 3 -49.56 6.06 -6.77
C SER A 3 -48.83 4.98 -7.56
N MET A 4 -48.02 5.41 -8.54
CA MET A 4 -47.18 4.55 -9.37
C MET A 4 -46.26 3.63 -8.53
N LYS A 5 -45.95 4.00 -7.28
CA LYS A 5 -45.16 3.19 -6.34
C LYS A 5 -45.83 1.87 -5.92
N ASP A 6 -47.16 1.85 -5.82
CA ASP A 6 -47.89 0.64 -5.38
C ASP A 6 -47.93 -0.44 -6.46
N ALA A 7 -47.81 -0.03 -7.73
CA ALA A 7 -47.72 -0.95 -8.87
C ALA A 7 -46.36 -1.68 -8.90
N PHE A 8 -45.27 -1.01 -8.54
CA PHE A 8 -43.92 -1.58 -8.55
C PHE A 8 -43.72 -2.64 -7.45
N SER A 9 -44.30 -2.46 -6.27
CA SER A 9 -44.18 -3.46 -5.17
C SER A 9 -44.91 -4.78 -5.46
N ARG A 10 -46.00 -4.76 -6.24
CA ARG A 10 -46.72 -5.99 -6.62
C ARG A 10 -45.99 -6.82 -7.70
N ALA A 11 -45.05 -6.22 -8.43
CA ALA A 11 -44.33 -6.85 -9.54
C ALA A 11 -43.02 -7.54 -9.10
N GLY A 12 -42.68 -7.54 -7.82
CA GLY A 12 -41.50 -8.26 -7.31
C GLY A 12 -40.14 -7.64 -7.65
N PHE A 13 -40.09 -6.37 -8.08
CA PHE A 13 -38.81 -5.65 -8.23
C PHE A 13 -38.27 -5.25 -6.85
N LYS A 14 -37.24 -5.94 -6.38
CA LYS A 14 -36.40 -5.49 -5.26
C LYS A 14 -35.43 -4.42 -5.76
N ASP A 15 -35.42 -3.25 -5.12
CA ASP A 15 -34.40 -2.22 -5.34
C ASP A 15 -33.02 -2.75 -4.89
N ASP A 16 -32.17 -3.01 -5.88
CA ASP A 16 -30.78 -3.51 -5.77
C ASP A 16 -29.79 -2.41 -5.30
N LYS A 17 -30.23 -1.54 -4.37
CA LYS A 17 -29.39 -0.46 -3.84
C LYS A 17 -28.63 -0.84 -2.58
N THR A 18 -28.97 -1.98 -1.96
CA THR A 18 -28.40 -2.40 -0.67
C THR A 18 -27.06 -3.12 -0.82
N GLU A 19 -26.81 -3.81 -1.95
CA GLU A 19 -25.55 -4.52 -2.18
C GLU A 19 -24.40 -3.59 -2.61
N SER A 20 -24.70 -2.53 -3.37
CA SER A 20 -23.68 -1.59 -3.86
C SER A 20 -23.00 -0.80 -2.73
N THR A 21 -23.74 -0.39 -1.69
CA THR A 21 -23.19 0.45 -0.62
C THR A 21 -22.29 -0.33 0.34
N ALA A 22 -22.60 -1.61 0.62
CA ALA A 22 -21.80 -2.47 1.49
C ALA A 22 -20.45 -2.85 0.84
N VAL A 23 -20.42 -3.06 -0.48
CA VAL A 23 -19.19 -3.37 -1.21
C VAL A 23 -18.24 -2.17 -1.25
N THR A 24 -18.76 -0.95 -1.41
CA THR A 24 -17.94 0.27 -1.36
C THR A 24 -17.43 0.58 0.05
N GLN A 25 -18.24 0.35 1.09
CA GLN A 25 -17.81 0.51 2.48
C GLN A 25 -16.74 -0.50 2.89
N ASN A 26 -16.85 -1.76 2.46
CA ASN A 26 -15.84 -2.79 2.74
C ASN A 26 -14.52 -2.54 2.00
N LYS A 27 -14.56 -1.97 0.79
CA LYS A 27 -13.35 -1.64 0.02
C LYS A 27 -12.60 -0.42 0.57
N ALA A 28 -13.30 0.52 1.20
CA ALA A 28 -12.71 1.69 1.85
C ALA A 28 -12.10 1.36 3.24
N LYS A 29 -12.71 0.42 3.99
CA LYS A 29 -12.23 0.01 5.32
C LYS A 29 -10.88 -0.74 5.29
N GLU A 30 -10.52 -1.31 4.15
CA GLU A 30 -9.22 -2.00 3.98
C GLU A 30 -8.05 -1.05 3.65
N LEU A 31 -8.32 0.25 3.56
CA LEU A 31 -7.36 1.31 3.23
C LEU A 31 -6.98 2.20 4.43
N GLU A 32 -7.58 1.97 5.60
CA GLU A 32 -7.18 2.65 6.81
C GLU A 32 -5.97 1.94 7.42
N ILE A 33 -4.80 2.55 7.25
CA ILE A 33 -3.66 2.34 8.14
C ILE A 33 -4.06 2.98 9.49
N GLU A 34 -4.96 2.32 10.22
CA GLU A 34 -5.38 2.70 11.58
C GLU A 34 -4.22 2.39 12.55
N GLU A 35 -3.72 3.44 13.21
CA GLU A 35 -2.91 3.49 14.43
C GLU A 35 -1.68 2.59 14.63
N SER A 36 -1.33 1.67 13.73
CA SER A 36 -0.12 0.86 13.89
C SER A 36 0.45 0.30 12.60
N TYR A 37 0.84 1.20 11.69
CA TYR A 37 1.71 0.82 10.56
C TYR A 37 3.01 0.14 11.05
N THR A 38 3.43 0.42 12.29
CA THR A 38 4.56 -0.21 12.97
C THR A 38 4.30 -1.68 13.29
N GLN A 39 3.19 -2.05 13.94
CA GLN A 39 2.86 -3.48 14.18
C GLN A 39 2.68 -4.23 12.86
N ARG A 40 2.05 -3.59 11.85
CA ARG A 40 1.92 -4.19 10.53
C ARG A 40 3.28 -4.45 9.89
N ALA A 41 4.20 -3.48 9.95
CA ALA A 41 5.54 -3.63 9.40
C ALA A 41 6.31 -4.75 10.12
N GLU A 42 6.24 -4.80 11.44
CA GLU A 42 6.86 -5.86 12.25
C GLU A 42 6.32 -7.24 11.85
N ALA A 43 4.99 -7.40 11.79
CA ALA A 43 4.35 -8.65 11.40
C ALA A 43 4.81 -9.11 10.01
N VAL A 44 4.85 -8.20 9.04
CA VAL A 44 5.32 -8.48 7.67
C VAL A 44 6.77 -8.98 7.68
N ILE A 45 7.65 -8.33 8.44
CA ILE A 45 9.05 -8.72 8.52
C ILE A 45 9.24 -10.07 9.21
N LEU A 46 8.51 -10.33 10.29
CA LEU A 46 8.53 -11.62 10.98
C LEU A 46 8.02 -12.75 10.07
N ASP A 47 6.94 -12.51 9.33
CA ASP A 47 6.40 -13.48 8.39
C ASP A 47 7.30 -13.71 7.17
N LEU A 48 7.95 -12.65 6.68
CA LEU A 48 8.96 -12.76 5.63
C LEU A 48 10.14 -13.60 6.11
N ARG A 49 10.61 -13.36 7.34
CA ARG A 49 11.70 -14.14 7.94
C ARG A 49 11.33 -15.61 8.10
N LYS A 50 10.11 -15.91 8.58
CA LYS A 50 9.62 -17.30 8.68
C LYS A 50 9.54 -17.98 7.31
N GLN A 51 9.05 -17.29 6.28
CA GLN A 51 8.90 -17.86 4.95
C GLN A 51 10.25 -18.10 4.25
N LEU A 52 11.19 -17.17 4.37
CA LEU A 52 12.48 -17.28 3.72
C LEU A 52 13.47 -18.14 4.53
N ASP A 53 13.24 -18.31 5.83
CA ASP A 53 14.10 -19.08 6.74
C ASP A 53 15.57 -18.67 6.57
N ARG A 54 16.48 -19.60 6.25
CA ARG A 54 17.91 -19.31 6.03
C ARG A 54 18.15 -18.33 4.88
N ARG A 55 17.24 -18.26 3.90
CA ARG A 55 17.32 -17.33 2.76
C ARG A 55 16.93 -15.90 3.14
N TYR A 56 16.40 -15.65 4.34
CA TYR A 56 16.08 -14.28 4.79
C TYR A 56 17.32 -13.37 4.74
N GLN A 57 18.50 -13.94 4.98
CA GLN A 57 19.78 -13.23 4.91
C GLN A 57 20.15 -12.76 3.49
N ASN A 58 19.49 -13.30 2.45
CA ASN A 58 19.66 -12.85 1.08
C ASN A 58 18.76 -11.65 0.76
N PHE A 59 17.71 -11.40 1.55
CA PHE A 59 16.96 -10.16 1.46
C PHE A 59 17.77 -9.07 2.19
N THR A 60 18.37 -8.17 1.42
CA THR A 60 19.19 -7.06 1.92
C THR A 60 18.56 -5.73 1.54
N THR A 61 18.83 -4.69 2.34
CA THR A 61 18.34 -3.33 2.02
C THR A 61 18.88 -2.80 0.70
N SER A 62 20.06 -3.26 0.24
CA SER A 62 20.60 -2.88 -1.08
C SER A 62 19.72 -3.31 -2.24
N LYS A 63 19.05 -4.46 -2.16
CA LYS A 63 18.13 -4.94 -3.20
C LYS A 63 16.95 -3.99 -3.40
N ILE A 64 16.58 -3.25 -2.36
CA ILE A 64 15.48 -2.27 -2.39
C ILE A 64 15.97 -0.82 -2.26
N ARG A 65 17.28 -0.55 -2.27
CA ARG A 65 17.84 0.79 -2.02
C ARG A 65 17.31 1.83 -3.01
N ASN A 66 17.20 1.47 -4.28
CA ASN A 66 16.63 2.35 -5.31
C ASN A 66 15.18 2.75 -5.00
N ILE A 67 14.39 1.82 -4.45
CA ILE A 67 13.01 2.11 -4.01
C ILE A 67 13.04 3.09 -2.84
N LEU A 68 13.90 2.85 -1.86
CA LEU A 68 14.03 3.71 -0.67
C LEU A 68 14.47 5.13 -1.06
N THR A 69 15.41 5.27 -1.98
CA THR A 69 15.83 6.57 -2.52
C THR A 69 14.65 7.32 -3.14
N LEU A 70 13.89 6.67 -4.04
CA LEU A 70 12.71 7.28 -4.67
C LEU A 70 11.65 7.70 -3.64
N VAL A 71 11.38 6.85 -2.63
CA VAL A 71 10.43 7.18 -1.56
C VAL A 71 10.88 8.42 -0.79
N SER A 72 12.16 8.48 -0.40
CA SER A 72 12.72 9.61 0.35
C SER A 72 12.71 10.91 -0.45
N GLU A 73 13.06 10.85 -1.74
CA GLU A 73 13.00 12.01 -2.63
C GLU A 73 11.58 12.56 -2.74
N ILE A 74 10.60 11.69 -3.03
CA ILE A 74 9.19 12.11 -3.12
C ILE A 74 8.70 12.63 -1.76
N TYR A 75 9.10 12.01 -0.65
CA TYR A 75 8.71 12.45 0.70
C TYR A 75 9.20 13.86 1.02
N ASN A 76 10.46 14.18 0.69
CA ASN A 76 11.01 15.51 0.93
C ASN A 76 10.23 16.59 0.17
N ASP A 77 9.85 16.31 -1.08
CA ASP A 77 9.06 17.23 -1.89
C ASP A 77 7.64 17.38 -1.34
N VAL A 78 7.01 16.26 -0.97
CA VAL A 78 5.64 16.23 -0.43
C VAL A 78 5.54 16.92 0.92
N VAL A 79 6.51 16.75 1.82
CA VAL A 79 6.49 17.39 3.15
C VAL A 79 6.68 18.90 3.02
N SER A 80 7.52 19.35 2.10
CA SER A 80 7.81 20.77 1.85
C SER A 80 6.64 21.52 1.22
N ASP A 81 5.76 20.86 0.48
CA ASP A 81 4.55 21.46 -0.10
C ASP A 81 3.43 21.62 0.96
N HIS A 82 2.85 22.80 1.12
CA HIS A 82 1.74 23.03 2.06
C HIS A 82 0.37 22.52 1.55
N ASN A 83 0.27 22.13 0.28
CA ASN A 83 -0.96 21.61 -0.29
C ASN A 83 -1.32 20.21 0.25
N LYS A 84 -2.62 19.98 0.47
CA LYS A 84 -3.15 18.65 0.85
C LYS A 84 -3.20 17.67 -0.33
N THR A 85 -3.21 18.22 -1.54
CA THR A 85 -3.29 17.46 -2.79
C THR A 85 -1.92 17.44 -3.47
N LEU A 86 -1.50 16.26 -3.90
CA LEU A 86 -0.23 16.06 -4.60
C LEU A 86 -0.28 16.70 -6.00
N SER A 87 0.82 17.33 -6.42
CA SER A 87 0.98 17.81 -7.79
C SER A 87 0.93 16.64 -8.79
N LYS A 88 0.68 16.94 -10.07
CA LYS A 88 0.69 15.91 -11.12
C LYS A 88 2.05 15.24 -11.25
N GLU A 89 3.13 16.00 -11.16
CA GLU A 89 4.50 15.49 -11.20
C GLU A 89 4.78 14.50 -10.07
N VAL A 90 4.33 14.80 -8.84
CA VAL A 90 4.47 13.86 -7.72
C VAL A 90 3.64 12.60 -7.93
N GLN A 91 2.42 12.72 -8.46
CA GLN A 91 1.58 11.56 -8.79
C GLN A 91 2.26 10.66 -9.84
N GLU A 92 2.86 11.24 -10.88
CA GLU A 92 3.61 10.50 -11.90
C GLU A 92 4.84 9.77 -11.31
N ARG A 93 5.55 10.40 -10.36
CA ARG A 93 6.66 9.76 -9.64
C ARG A 93 6.20 8.60 -8.75
N ILE A 94 5.01 8.70 -8.15
CA ILE A 94 4.41 7.60 -7.39
C ILE A 94 4.02 6.43 -8.30
N GLU A 95 3.48 6.70 -9.49
CA GLU A 95 3.25 5.65 -10.50
C GLU A 95 4.56 5.00 -10.95
N TYR A 96 5.62 5.79 -11.15
CA TYR A 96 6.94 5.26 -11.47
C TYR A 96 7.51 4.38 -10.33
N LEU A 97 7.29 4.76 -9.06
CA LEU A 97 7.66 3.94 -7.90
C LEU A 97 7.01 2.55 -7.95
N LYS A 98 5.73 2.46 -8.35
CA LYS A 98 5.04 1.18 -8.57
C LYS A 98 5.70 0.35 -9.65
N VAL A 99 6.01 0.94 -10.80
CA VAL A 99 6.72 0.26 -11.90
C VAL A 99 8.07 -0.28 -11.41
N ARG A 100 8.81 0.50 -10.64
CA ARG A 100 10.09 0.08 -10.08
C ARG A 100 9.93 -1.09 -9.11
N LEU A 101 8.94 -1.06 -8.21
CA LEU A 101 8.65 -2.19 -7.31
C LEU A 101 8.32 -3.48 -8.07
N ILE A 102 7.53 -3.39 -9.15
CA ILE A 102 7.20 -4.54 -10.00
C ILE A 102 8.47 -5.09 -10.66
N TYR A 103 9.31 -4.22 -11.22
CA TYR A 103 10.57 -4.62 -11.84
C TYR A 103 11.51 -5.31 -10.85
N GLU A 104 11.70 -4.74 -9.66
CA GLU A 104 12.54 -5.30 -8.61
C GLU A 104 12.00 -6.67 -8.13
N SER A 105 10.68 -6.82 -8.05
CA SER A 105 10.03 -8.10 -7.75
C SER A 105 10.32 -9.16 -8.84
N GLY A 106 10.29 -8.76 -10.11
CA GLY A 106 10.63 -9.65 -11.24
C GLY A 106 12.12 -9.99 -11.33
N ARG A 107 13.00 -9.06 -10.95
CA ARG A 107 14.47 -9.29 -10.93
C ARG A 107 14.88 -10.24 -9.82
N GLU A 108 14.20 -10.20 -8.69
CA GLU A 108 14.56 -10.93 -7.46
C GLU A 108 13.34 -11.71 -6.91
N PRO A 109 12.81 -12.69 -7.67
CA PRO A 109 11.53 -13.35 -7.37
C PRO A 109 11.55 -14.16 -6.07
N ASP A 110 12.72 -14.61 -5.61
CA ASP A 110 12.83 -15.43 -4.40
C ASP A 110 12.99 -14.61 -3.12
N THR A 111 13.25 -13.30 -3.21
CA THR A 111 13.54 -12.45 -2.05
C THR A 111 12.71 -11.18 -2.01
N VAL A 112 12.68 -10.40 -3.10
CA VAL A 112 11.97 -9.11 -3.15
C VAL A 112 10.48 -9.30 -3.40
N ASP A 113 10.09 -10.20 -4.30
CA ASP A 113 8.67 -10.45 -4.57
C ASP A 113 7.87 -10.89 -3.32
N PRO A 114 8.36 -11.83 -2.48
CA PRO A 114 7.70 -12.17 -1.21
C PRO A 114 7.56 -10.96 -0.27
N PHE A 115 8.58 -10.10 -0.20
CA PHE A 115 8.52 -8.87 0.58
C PHE A 115 7.43 -7.93 0.06
N VAL A 116 7.41 -7.65 -1.24
CA VAL A 116 6.43 -6.75 -1.88
C VAL A 116 5.00 -7.28 -1.74
N LYS A 117 4.80 -8.59 -1.90
CA LYS A 117 3.50 -9.24 -1.72
C LYS A 117 3.00 -9.17 -0.27
N LYS A 118 3.82 -9.55 0.70
CA LYS A 118 3.43 -9.54 2.13
C LYS A 118 3.17 -8.15 2.66
N SER A 119 4.03 -7.20 2.29
CA SER A 119 3.89 -5.80 2.71
C SER A 119 2.64 -5.14 2.11
N GLY A 120 2.18 -5.61 0.95
CA GLY A 120 1.04 -5.05 0.23
C GLY A 120 1.36 -3.70 -0.41
N LEU A 121 2.63 -3.42 -0.70
CA LEU A 121 3.09 -2.09 -1.15
C LEU A 121 2.39 -1.63 -2.42
N ILE A 122 2.25 -2.51 -3.40
CA ILE A 122 1.57 -2.18 -4.67
C ILE A 122 0.14 -1.71 -4.41
N ARG A 123 -0.59 -2.44 -3.56
CA ARG A 123 -1.97 -2.10 -3.20
C ARG A 123 -2.06 -0.77 -2.45
N ILE A 124 -1.11 -0.50 -1.55
CA ILE A 124 -1.07 0.77 -0.83
C ILE A 124 -0.83 1.91 -1.83
N ILE A 125 0.13 1.76 -2.75
CA ILE A 125 0.42 2.76 -3.80
C ILE A 125 -0.82 3.04 -4.65
N ASP A 126 -1.54 2.01 -5.08
CA ASP A 126 -2.80 2.14 -5.84
C ASP A 126 -3.87 2.93 -5.06
N GLY A 127 -3.82 2.92 -3.73
CA GLY A 127 -4.73 3.65 -2.86
C GLY A 127 -4.35 5.11 -2.57
N ILE A 128 -3.13 5.54 -2.93
CA ILE A 128 -2.63 6.89 -2.60
C ILE A 128 -3.42 7.97 -3.38
N GLY A 129 -3.61 7.76 -4.69
CA GLY A 129 -4.20 8.76 -5.57
C GLY A 129 -3.46 10.10 -5.49
N ASN A 130 -4.18 11.17 -5.21
CA ASN A 130 -3.62 12.52 -5.06
C ASN A 130 -3.50 12.98 -3.60
N SER A 131 -3.59 12.08 -2.62
CA SER A 131 -3.60 12.45 -1.20
C SER A 131 -2.19 12.52 -0.61
N LYS A 132 -1.78 13.72 -0.16
CA LYS A 132 -0.53 13.92 0.58
C LYS A 132 -0.44 13.05 1.82
N GLU A 133 -1.52 12.99 2.59
CA GLU A 133 -1.57 12.23 3.84
C GLU A 133 -1.35 10.74 3.61
N ARG A 134 -1.99 10.17 2.57
CA ARG A 134 -1.81 8.75 2.23
C ARG A 134 -0.39 8.45 1.79
N PHE A 135 0.23 9.35 1.00
CA PHE A 135 1.64 9.19 0.63
C PHE A 135 2.56 9.24 1.86
N ILE A 136 2.36 10.18 2.78
CA ILE A 136 3.16 10.27 4.02
C ILE A 136 3.01 8.99 4.86
N LYS A 137 1.80 8.45 4.99
CA LYS A 137 1.56 7.18 5.69
C LYS A 137 2.30 6.02 5.01
N PHE A 138 2.29 5.97 3.69
CA PHE A 138 3.05 4.99 2.91
C PHE A 138 4.57 5.12 3.13
N ALA A 139 5.12 6.33 3.11
CA ALA A 139 6.55 6.57 3.34
C ALA A 139 6.97 6.11 4.74
N ARG A 140 6.19 6.44 5.78
CA ARG A 140 6.44 5.97 7.16
C ARG A 140 6.35 4.46 7.31
N TYR A 141 5.44 3.83 6.57
CA TYR A 141 5.34 2.37 6.53
C TYR A 141 6.58 1.74 5.89
N MET A 142 7.10 2.32 4.79
CA MET A 142 8.37 1.90 4.19
C MET A 142 9.55 2.02 5.16
N GLU A 143 9.65 3.14 5.88
CA GLU A 143 10.67 3.32 6.93
C GLU A 143 10.55 2.26 8.03
N ALA A 144 9.33 1.99 8.52
CA ALA A 144 9.10 0.96 9.52
C ALA A 144 9.51 -0.44 9.04
N LEU A 145 9.19 -0.79 7.78
CA LEU A 145 9.62 -2.08 7.20
C LEU A 145 11.14 -2.23 7.21
N VAL A 146 11.88 -1.17 6.85
CA VAL A 146 13.35 -1.18 6.87
C VAL A 146 13.88 -1.25 8.30
N ALA A 147 13.30 -0.48 9.22
CA ALA A 147 13.69 -0.50 10.63
C ALA A 147 13.50 -1.87 11.28
N TYR A 148 12.34 -2.51 11.07
CA TYR A 148 12.09 -3.86 11.57
C TYR A 148 12.92 -4.93 10.87
N HIS A 149 13.18 -4.78 9.56
CA HIS A 149 14.12 -5.65 8.86
C HIS A 149 15.50 -5.61 9.53
N ARG A 150 16.02 -4.42 9.81
CA ARG A 150 17.29 -4.25 10.53
C ARG A 150 17.23 -4.83 11.94
N TYR A 151 16.18 -4.52 12.70
CA TYR A 151 16.00 -5.00 14.08
C TYR A 151 15.97 -6.53 14.17
N HIS A 152 15.32 -7.21 13.22
CA HIS A 152 15.22 -8.67 13.19
C HIS A 152 16.36 -9.37 12.44
N GLY A 153 17.53 -8.73 12.31
CA GLY A 153 18.76 -9.37 11.81
C GLY A 153 18.90 -9.36 10.29
N GLY A 154 18.25 -8.40 9.63
CA GLY A 154 18.42 -8.08 8.22
C GLY A 154 19.79 -7.47 7.90
N LYS A 155 20.29 -7.74 6.70
CA LYS A 155 21.63 -7.32 6.26
C LYS A 155 21.58 -6.02 5.45
N GLU A 156 22.57 -5.17 5.69
CA GLU A 156 22.83 -3.92 4.97
C GLU A 156 24.13 -4.05 4.18
N TYR A 157 24.08 -4.62 2.98
CA TYR A 157 25.23 -4.60 2.06
C TYR A 157 24.74 -4.21 0.68
#